data_AF-A0A967YV57-F1
#
_entry.id   AF-A0A967YV57-F1
#
_cell.length_a   1.000
_cell.length_b   1.000
_cell.length_c   1.000
_cell.angle_alpha   90.00
_cell.angle_beta   90.00
_cell.angle_gamma   90.00
#
_symmetry.space_group_name_H-M   'P 1'
#
loop_
_entity.id
_entity.type
_entity.pdbx_description
1 polymer ?
#
loop_
_entity_poly.entity_id
_entity_poly.type
_entity_poly.pdbx_seq_one_letter_code
_entity_poly.pdbx_strand_id
1 'polypeptide(L)' 'LQELEDLYLPYKPKKRTRATIAKERGLEPLAELILTQEIESGDPKEYAQKFVDPEKEVNSPEDALYGARDIVAEIISDDA' A
#
# COMPACT_ATOMS: atom_id res chain seq x y z
N LEU A 1 -6.83 -31.34 -2.92
CA LEU A 1 -7.36 -30.18 -3.68
C LEU A 1 -6.53 -28.93 -3.42
N GLN A 2 -6.15 -28.67 -2.16
CA GLN A 2 -5.36 -27.51 -1.72
C GLN A 2 -3.97 -27.40 -2.39
N GLU A 3 -3.21 -28.50 -2.51
CA GLU A 3 -1.90 -28.50 -3.17
C GLU A 3 -1.93 -28.05 -4.64
N LEU A 4 -3.06 -28.27 -5.34
CA LEU A 4 -3.22 -27.83 -6.73
C LEU A 4 -3.58 -26.34 -6.83
N GLU A 5 -4.32 -25.81 -5.85
CA GLU A 5 -4.60 -24.38 -5.74
C GLU A 5 -3.34 -23.59 -5.40
N ASP A 6 -2.51 -24.11 -4.48
CA ASP A 6 -1.24 -23.50 -4.10
C ASP A 6 -0.24 -23.45 -5.27
N LEU A 7 -0.21 -24.50 -6.10
CA LEU A 7 0.63 -24.55 -7.31
C LEU A 7 0.17 -23.55 -8.39
N TYR A 8 -1.12 -23.19 -8.41
CA TYR A 8 -1.68 -22.25 -9.40
C TYR A 8 -1.64 -20.79 -8.94
N LEU A 9 -1.43 -20.51 -7.64
CA LEU A 9 -1.33 -19.15 -7.08
C LEU A 9 -0.39 -18.21 -7.87
N PRO A 10 0.81 -18.63 -8.31
CA PRO A 10 1.73 -17.75 -9.05
C PRO A 10 1.22 -17.37 -10.46
N TYR A 11 0.33 -18.16 -11.04
CA TYR A 11 -0.17 -18.01 -12.40
C TYR A 11 -1.57 -17.38 -12.46
N LYS A 12 -2.22 -17.22 -11.30
CA LYS A 12 -3.50 -16.53 -11.20
C LYS A 12 -3.27 -15.04 -11.43
N PRO A 13 -3.94 -14.41 -12.41
CA PRO A 13 -3.82 -12.98 -12.65
C PRO A 13 -4.12 -12.23 -11.35
N LYS A 14 -3.15 -11.45 -10.85
CA LYS A 14 -3.40 -10.60 -9.69
C LYS A 14 -4.50 -9.62 -10.08
N LYS A 15 -5.60 -9.63 -9.31
CA LYS A 15 -6.65 -8.63 -9.48
C LYS A 15 -6.02 -7.27 -9.28
N ARG A 16 -6.41 -6.28 -10.10
CA ARG A 16 -6.01 -4.90 -9.85
C ARG A 16 -6.67 -4.44 -8.54
N THR A 17 -5.90 -4.45 -7.45
CA THR A 17 -6.36 -4.09 -6.11
C THR A 17 -6.16 -2.61 -5.84
N ARG A 18 -6.78 -2.10 -4.77
CA ARG A 18 -6.52 -0.73 -4.29
C ARG A 18 -5.05 -0.54 -3.92
N ALA A 19 -4.42 -1.55 -3.32
CA ALA A 19 -2.98 -1.56 -3.04
C ALA A 19 -2.13 -1.49 -4.32
N THR A 20 -2.49 -2.25 -5.36
CA THR A 20 -1.80 -2.20 -6.67
C THR A 20 -1.87 -0.78 -7.25
N ILE A 21 -3.05 -0.15 -7.22
CA ILE A 21 -3.23 1.24 -7.68
C ILE A 21 -2.39 2.20 -6.83
N ALA A 22 -2.38 2.04 -5.50
CA ALA A 22 -1.57 2.88 -4.61
C ALA A 22 -0.06 2.73 -4.85
N LYS A 23 0.42 1.52 -5.17
CA LYS A 23 1.82 1.26 -5.58
C LYS A 23 2.15 1.95 -6.91
N GLU A 24 1.25 1.88 -7.90
CA GLU A 24 1.39 2.61 -9.17
C GLU A 24 1.49 4.13 -8.95
N ARG A 25 0.85 4.65 -7.90
CA ARG A 25 0.93 6.06 -7.48
C ARG A 25 2.19 6.40 -6.67
N GLY A 26 3.07 5.44 -6.41
CA GLY A 26 4.33 5.65 -5.70
C GLY A 26 4.20 5.76 -4.18
N LEU A 27 3.13 5.21 -3.60
CA LEU A 27 2.86 5.27 -2.15
C LEU A 27 3.51 4.14 -1.34
N GLU A 28 4.27 3.27 -1.99
CA GLU A 28 4.94 2.13 -1.35
C GLU A 28 5.93 2.54 -0.24
N PRO A 29 6.78 3.58 -0.40
CA PRO A 29 7.67 4.01 0.69
C PRO A 29 6.92 4.59 1.90
N LEU A 30 5.72 5.17 1.70
CA LEU A 30 4.89 5.63 2.81
C LEU A 30 4.26 4.45 3.56
N ALA A 31 3.87 3.40 2.84
CA ALA A 31 3.37 2.17 3.45
C ALA A 31 4.47 1.44 4.25
N GLU A 32 5.70 1.40 3.71
CA GLU A 32 6.87 0.85 4.42
C GLU A 32 7.13 1.62 5.73
N LEU A 33 7.09 2.95 5.70
CA LEU A 33 7.23 3.77 6.90
C LEU A 33 6.17 3.46 7.98
N ILE A 34 4.94 3.14 7.56
CA ILE A 34 3.88 2.72 8.48
C ILE A 34 4.17 1.33 9.06
N LEU A 35 4.69 0.40 8.25
CA LEU A 35 4.95 -0.99 8.66
C LEU A 35 6.17 -1.11 9.59
N THR A 36 7.24 -0.38 9.32
CA THR A 36 8.47 -0.47 10.14
C THR A 36 8.28 0.16 11.52
N GLN A 37 7.31 1.07 11.66
CA GLN A 37 7.02 1.80 12.90
C GLN A 37 8.25 2.48 13.53
N GLU A 38 9.26 2.85 12.73
CA GLU A 38 10.49 3.50 13.22
C GLU A 38 10.24 4.92 13.76
N ILE A 39 9.10 5.52 13.40
CA ILE A 39 8.69 6.85 13.85
C ILE A 39 7.55 6.71 14.84
N GLU A 40 7.83 7.00 16.11
CA GLU A 40 6.86 6.85 17.22
C GLU A 40 6.10 8.15 17.57
N SER A 41 6.47 9.28 16.95
CA SER A 41 5.90 10.60 17.27
C SER A 41 5.86 11.53 16.06
N GLY A 42 4.92 12.47 16.05
CA GLY A 42 4.71 13.44 14.97
C GLY A 42 3.32 13.32 14.35
N ASP A 43 2.98 14.22 13.42
CA ASP A 43 1.74 14.12 12.64
C ASP A 43 2.00 13.28 11.38
N PRO A 44 1.31 12.14 11.19
CA PRO A 44 1.43 11.32 9.97
C PRO A 44 1.24 12.12 8.67
N LYS A 45 0.46 13.20 8.70
CA LYS A 45 0.22 14.05 7.54
C LYS A 45 1.48 14.78 7.08
N GLU A 46 2.39 15.13 7.99
CA GLU A 46 3.65 15.79 7.64
C GLU A 46 4.56 14.87 6.80
N TYR A 47 4.54 13.57 7.10
CA TYR A 47 5.26 12.57 6.32
C TYR A 47 4.57 12.30 4.98
N ALA A 48 3.25 12.18 5.00
CA ALA A 48 2.44 11.93 3.81
C ALA A 48 2.45 13.10 2.82
N GLN A 49 2.68 14.33 3.27
CA GLN A 49 2.79 15.53 2.43
C GLN A 49 3.83 15.38 1.31
N LYS A 50 4.89 14.60 1.55
CA LYS A 50 5.97 14.32 0.58
C LYS A 50 5.52 13.46 -0.60
N PHE A 51 4.37 12.81 -0.48
CA PHE A 51 3.80 11.89 -1.46
C PHE A 51 2.61 12.49 -2.21
N VAL A 52 2.28 13.77 -1.96
CA VAL A 52 1.25 14.48 -2.71
C VAL A 52 1.76 14.74 -4.12
N ASP A 53 1.07 14.14 -5.09
CA ASP A 53 1.40 14.19 -6.50
C ASP A 53 0.09 14.15 -7.31
N PRO A 54 -0.44 15.32 -7.70
CA PRO A 54 -1.68 15.40 -8.47
C PRO A 54 -1.60 14.71 -9.84
N GLU A 55 -0.40 14.59 -10.45
CA GLU A 55 -0.22 13.86 -11.71
C GLU A 55 -0.44 12.35 -11.53
N LYS A 56 -0.25 11.86 -10.30
CA LYS A 56 -0.57 10.49 -9.89
C LYS A 56 -1.90 10.37 -9.16
N GLU A 57 -2.78 11.36 -9.29
CA GLU A 57 -4.10 11.39 -8.63
C GLU A 57 -4.03 11.32 -7.08
N VAL A 58 -2.94 11.82 -6.49
CA VAL A 58 -2.79 11.97 -5.04
C VAL A 58 -2.86 13.46 -4.70
N ASN A 59 -4.05 13.93 -4.32
CA ASN A 59 -4.33 15.38 -4.23
C ASN A 59 -4.08 15.96 -2.83
N SER A 60 -3.91 15.12 -1.83
CA SER A 60 -3.78 15.54 -0.43
C SER A 60 -2.94 14.54 0.39
N PRO A 61 -2.38 14.97 1.54
CA PRO A 61 -1.73 14.06 2.49
C PRO A 61 -2.68 12.94 2.95
N GLU A 62 -3.98 13.25 3.06
CA GLU A 62 -5.02 12.27 3.37
C GLU A 62 -5.11 11.18 2.29
N ASP A 63 -5.13 11.57 1.01
CA ASP A 63 -5.16 10.61 -0.11
C ASP A 63 -3.93 9.69 -0.10
N ALA A 64 -2.75 10.26 0.19
CA ALA A 64 -1.51 9.49 0.32
C ALA A 64 -1.60 8.48 1.46
N LEU A 65 -2.10 8.89 2.64
CA LEU A 65 -2.31 7.99 3.78
C LEU A 65 -3.35 6.90 3.47
N TYR A 66 -4.44 7.23 2.77
CA TYR A 66 -5.43 6.23 2.37
C TYR A 66 -4.83 5.18 1.43
N GLY A 67 -4.10 5.61 0.40
CA GLY A 67 -3.44 4.67 -0.52
C GLY A 67 -2.38 3.83 0.17
N ALA A 68 -1.55 4.42 1.04
CA ALA A 68 -0.58 3.67 1.83
C ALA A 68 -1.26 2.62 2.75
N ARG A 69 -2.40 2.95 3.36
CA ARG A 69 -3.19 2.00 4.17
C ARG A 69 -3.74 0.83 3.35
N ASP A 70 -4.13 1.05 2.11
CA ASP A 70 -4.57 -0.05 1.24
C ASP A 70 -3.41 -1.03 0.98
N ILE A 71 -2.18 -0.54 0.81
CA ILE A 71 -0.97 -1.37 0.68
C ILE A 71 -0.71 -2.17 1.95
N VAL A 72 -0.73 -1.51 3.11
CA VAL A 72 -0.52 -2.16 4.42
C VAL A 72 -1.58 -3.24 4.67
N ALA A 73 -2.85 -2.96 4.35
CA ALA A 73 -3.94 -3.92 4.52
C ALA A 73 -3.77 -5.17 3.64
N GLU A 74 -3.29 -5.01 2.40
CA GLU A 74 -2.98 -6.14 1.51
C GLU A 74 -1.82 -6.97 2.08
N ILE A 75 -0.74 -6.33 2.55
CA ILE A 75 0.41 -7.04 3.15
C ILE A 75 -0.01 -7.86 4.37
N ILE A 76 -0.71 -7.24 5.33
CA ILE A 76 -1.17 -7.93 6.54
C ILE A 76 -2.16 -9.06 6.20
N SER A 77 -2.97 -8.90 5.15
CA SER A 77 -3.93 -9.93 4.72
C SER A 77 -3.28 -11.07 3.95
N ASP A 78 -2.18 -10.83 3.24
CA ASP A 78 -1.42 -11.86 2.53
C ASP A 78 -0.54 -12.69 3.50
N ASP A 79 -0.15 -12.10 4.64
CA ASP A 79 0.61 -12.75 5.72
C ASP A 79 -0.27 -13.55 6.73
N ALA A 80 -1.60 -13.45 6.64
CA ALA A 80 -2.57 -14.08 7.55
C ALA A 80 -3.13 -15.42 7.01
#